data_AF-A0A0N7KSJ1-F1
#
_entry.id   AF-A0A0N7KSJ1-F1
#
_cell.length_a   1.000
_cell.length_b   1.000
_cell.length_c   1.000
_cell.angle_alpha   90.00
_cell.angle_beta   90.00
_cell.angle_gamma   90.00
#
_symmetry.space_group_name_H-M   'P 1'
#
loop_
_entity.id
_entity.type
_entity.pdbx_description
1 polymer ?
#
loop_
_entity_poly.entity_id
_entity_poly.type
_entity_poly.pdbx_seq_one_letter_code
_entity_poly.pdbx_strand_id
1 'polypeptide(L)'
;KNYSGVLQRHGQCNISEVSAESNTVFHVAAEQGHDELIREVYLRFKESSLLSRRNSSQDTPLHCAARAGHAGAVTAIVQLLALDSILGCKNEAGDTALHLAARNGHGAAVEALVSAAAPELSSELNAAGVSPLYLAVMSKSVTAVKAIITTCSDASPVGPNKQNALHAAVFQISEMVDLVLKWKPALSGQCDVKGSSPLHLASSDGDRSIVSAIVRAAPPSTAFLKDSDGLSAIHVAARMGHHHVVEELISAWPDAAELRDGRGRTFLHAAAEKGHAPVISLAVKNPMLCGIVNAQDKDGNTALHLAVAAAASKGLAALLSAGDNVRVNIMNNDGYTPFDLAANSSSFLSMISLVVTLSAYGAQSCPQRQDHLNQWRGNDTTDWIRKTSNSLAVVAVLVATVAFSATFNVPGGYGDDGKAVLQAKTAYKFFIVFDSVAMTTSVVAVILIVYGKASGSWKSFILALHFMWVSMIGMIVAFWAALVAVMRRRTINIVIYEVIINGIYVLVLSIMILTKPASWISFVKFMFSSLLPERHHRRVARQYPFAGTYSRNYSVFVVTNILAYVGAFLALSKS
;
A
#
# COMPACT_ATOMS: atom_id res chain seq x y z
N LYS A 1 -22.14 32.30 43.64
CA LYS A 1 -22.78 33.01 44.78
C LYS A 1 -23.35 34.41 44.44
N ASN A 2 -23.43 34.86 43.17
CA ASN A 2 -24.07 36.14 42.81
C ASN A 2 -24.91 36.09 41.52
N TYR A 3 -25.55 34.94 41.21
CA TYR A 3 -26.46 34.84 40.06
C TYR A 3 -27.89 35.34 40.36
N SER A 4 -28.21 35.65 41.63
CA SER A 4 -29.52 36.14 42.06
C SER A 4 -29.89 37.52 41.48
N GLY A 5 -28.90 38.36 41.15
CA GLY A 5 -29.12 39.73 40.69
C GLY A 5 -29.43 39.88 39.20
N VAL A 6 -29.12 38.89 38.36
CA VAL A 6 -29.29 39.02 36.90
C VAL A 6 -30.76 38.83 36.49
N LEU A 7 -31.48 37.90 37.12
CA LEU A 7 -32.90 37.66 36.82
C LEU A 7 -33.84 38.72 37.39
N GLN A 8 -33.42 39.47 38.41
CA GLN A 8 -34.30 40.39 39.13
C GLN A 8 -34.29 41.83 38.57
N ARG A 9 -33.30 42.18 37.73
CA ARG A 9 -33.12 43.57 37.25
C ARG A 9 -33.74 43.89 35.89
N HIS A 10 -34.17 42.90 35.10
CA HIS A 10 -34.96 43.12 33.89
C HIS A 10 -36.42 42.72 34.13
N GLY A 11 -37.24 43.70 34.48
CA GLY A 11 -38.65 43.55 34.91
C GLY A 11 -39.65 43.02 33.88
N GLN A 12 -39.21 42.32 32.82
CA GLN A 12 -40.07 41.68 31.83
C GLN A 12 -39.51 40.36 31.27
N CYS A 13 -38.42 39.80 31.83
CA CYS A 13 -37.92 38.50 31.35
C CYS A 13 -38.74 37.34 31.93
N ASN A 14 -39.54 36.69 31.10
CA ASN A 14 -40.25 35.47 31.48
C ASN A 14 -39.31 34.27 31.34
N ILE A 15 -39.29 33.36 32.31
CA ILE A 15 -38.48 32.12 32.25
C ILE A 15 -38.82 31.23 31.05
N SER A 16 -40.02 31.39 30.49
CA SER A 16 -40.47 30.68 29.29
C SER A 16 -39.97 31.27 27.97
N GLU A 17 -39.20 32.37 28.00
CA GLU A 17 -38.56 32.95 26.82
C GLU A 17 -37.59 31.96 26.17
N VAL A 18 -37.53 32.02 24.84
CA VAL A 18 -36.71 31.12 24.04
C VAL A 18 -35.84 31.91 23.07
N SER A 19 -34.67 31.37 22.76
CA SER A 19 -33.82 31.90 21.69
C SER A 19 -34.43 31.68 20.29
N ALA A 20 -33.76 32.17 19.24
CA ALA A 20 -34.13 31.88 17.85
C ALA A 20 -34.18 30.37 17.53
N GLU A 21 -33.34 29.57 18.19
CA GLU A 21 -33.32 28.10 18.08
C GLU A 21 -34.30 27.41 19.04
N SER A 22 -35.24 28.17 19.60
CA SER A 22 -36.18 27.71 20.63
C SER A 22 -35.52 27.19 21.93
N ASN A 23 -34.29 27.63 22.25
CA ASN A 23 -33.60 27.24 23.48
C ASN A 23 -34.14 28.01 24.69
N THR A 24 -34.57 27.31 25.73
CA THR A 24 -34.95 27.92 27.02
C THR A 24 -33.72 28.23 27.88
N VAL A 25 -33.92 28.94 29.00
CA VAL A 25 -32.87 29.15 30.01
C VAL A 25 -32.23 27.84 30.48
N PHE A 26 -33.01 26.76 30.60
CA PHE A 26 -32.48 25.45 31.00
C PHE A 26 -31.58 24.82 29.94
N HIS A 27 -31.87 25.01 28.65
CA HIS A 27 -30.98 24.53 27.58
C HIS A 27 -29.62 25.22 27.67
N VAL A 28 -29.62 26.54 27.81
CA VAL A 28 -28.38 27.33 27.92
C VAL A 28 -27.62 26.99 29.20
N ALA A 29 -28.31 26.91 30.35
CA ALA A 29 -27.68 26.54 31.62
C ALA A 29 -27.09 25.12 31.59
N ALA A 30 -27.78 24.18 30.93
CA ALA A 30 -27.31 22.81 30.75
C ALA A 30 -26.10 22.72 29.82
N GLU A 31 -26.12 23.43 28.69
CA GLU A 31 -25.02 23.51 27.73
C GLU A 31 -23.76 24.13 28.33
N GLN A 32 -23.91 25.10 29.24
CA GLN A 32 -22.80 25.76 29.94
C GLN A 32 -22.41 25.07 31.27
N GLY A 33 -23.12 23.99 31.65
CA GLY A 33 -22.78 23.19 32.84
C GLY A 33 -23.09 23.87 34.17
N HIS A 34 -24.05 24.81 34.23
CA HIS A 34 -24.44 25.51 35.45
C HIS A 34 -25.43 24.68 36.28
N ASP A 35 -24.97 23.59 36.88
CA ASP A 35 -25.80 22.65 37.62
C ASP A 35 -26.50 23.26 38.86
N GLU A 36 -25.81 24.13 39.60
CA GLU A 36 -26.42 24.89 40.71
C GLU A 36 -27.52 25.84 40.23
N LEU A 37 -27.33 26.49 39.07
CA LEU A 37 -28.34 27.38 38.50
C LEU A 37 -29.59 26.59 38.10
N ILE A 38 -29.41 25.40 37.52
CA ILE A 38 -30.52 24.51 37.15
C ILE A 38 -31.34 24.14 38.40
N ARG A 39 -30.68 23.78 39.51
CA ARG A 39 -31.33 23.46 40.79
C ARG A 39 -32.11 24.65 41.36
N GLU A 40 -31.46 25.81 41.45
CA GLU A 40 -32.06 27.04 42.00
C GLU A 40 -33.27 27.50 41.19
N VAL A 41 -33.15 27.52 39.86
CA VAL A 41 -34.24 27.93 38.96
C VAL A 41 -35.39 26.94 39.05
N TYR A 42 -35.12 25.64 39.06
CA TYR A 42 -36.17 24.63 39.21
C TYR A 42 -36.89 24.73 40.56
N LEU A 43 -36.16 24.87 41.68
CA LEU A 43 -36.78 25.00 43.02
C LEU A 43 -37.63 26.26 43.16
N ARG A 44 -37.21 27.36 42.52
CA ARG A 44 -37.88 28.66 42.61
C ARG A 44 -39.18 28.73 41.81
N PHE A 45 -39.18 28.19 40.58
CA PHE A 45 -40.35 28.26 39.70
C PHE A 45 -41.20 26.99 39.74
N LYS A 46 -40.64 25.84 40.16
CA LYS A 46 -41.29 24.52 40.20
C LYS A 46 -41.90 24.08 38.86
N GLU A 47 -41.39 24.60 37.75
CA GLU A 47 -41.85 24.26 36.40
C GLU A 47 -41.04 23.10 35.81
N SER A 48 -41.51 21.87 36.03
CA SER A 48 -40.91 20.66 35.44
C SER A 48 -41.07 20.57 33.93
N SER A 49 -42.10 21.21 33.37
CA SER A 49 -42.39 21.21 31.93
C SER A 49 -41.26 21.83 31.10
N LEU A 50 -40.57 22.85 31.62
CA LEU A 50 -39.47 23.51 30.92
C LEU A 50 -38.20 22.67 30.86
N LEU A 51 -37.97 21.79 31.83
CA LEU A 51 -36.86 20.83 31.80
C LEU A 51 -37.07 19.72 30.75
N SER A 52 -38.32 19.42 30.40
CA SER A 52 -38.67 18.47 29.32
C SER A 52 -38.91 19.13 27.95
N ARG A 53 -38.88 20.47 27.87
CA ARG A 53 -39.17 21.20 26.64
C ARG A 53 -38.09 20.91 25.59
N ARG A 54 -38.51 20.82 24.34
CA ARG A 54 -37.63 20.55 23.19
C ARG A 54 -37.39 21.83 22.38
N ASN A 55 -36.15 22.02 21.93
CA ASN A 55 -35.76 23.12 21.05
C ASN A 55 -36.06 22.80 19.56
N SER A 56 -35.58 23.65 18.63
CA SER A 56 -35.79 23.46 17.19
C SER A 56 -35.25 22.12 16.65
N SER A 57 -34.16 21.60 17.20
CA SER A 57 -33.57 20.29 16.85
C SER A 57 -34.13 19.13 17.67
N GLN A 58 -35.25 19.34 18.36
CA GLN A 58 -35.87 18.40 19.31
C GLN A 58 -34.97 18.03 20.52
N ASP A 59 -33.90 18.76 20.79
CA ASP A 59 -33.06 18.54 21.96
C ASP A 59 -33.77 19.00 23.23
N THR A 60 -33.63 18.25 24.31
CA THR A 60 -33.99 18.69 25.67
C THR A 60 -32.77 19.31 26.38
N PRO A 61 -32.93 20.04 27.50
CA PRO A 61 -31.80 20.47 28.33
C PRO A 61 -30.84 19.32 28.69
N LEU A 62 -31.36 18.11 28.89
CA LEU A 62 -30.53 16.93 29.14
C LEU A 62 -29.64 16.56 27.95
N HIS A 63 -30.15 16.69 26.71
CA HIS A 63 -29.36 16.51 25.49
C HIS A 63 -28.21 17.53 25.41
N CYS A 64 -28.48 18.80 25.75
CA CYS A 64 -27.47 19.86 25.78
C CYS A 64 -26.37 19.57 26.82
N ALA A 65 -26.74 19.22 28.07
CA ALA A 65 -25.76 18.87 29.11
C ALA A 65 -24.92 17.64 28.73
N ALA A 66 -25.56 16.62 28.15
CA ALA A 66 -24.89 15.39 27.72
C ALA A 66 -23.94 15.63 26.53
N ARG A 67 -24.35 16.44 25.54
CA ARG A 67 -23.52 16.84 24.39
C ARG A 67 -22.28 17.64 24.81
N ALA A 68 -22.42 18.52 25.80
CA ALA A 68 -21.33 19.33 26.32
C ALA A 68 -20.46 18.59 27.36
N GLY A 69 -20.92 17.43 27.84
CA GLY A 69 -20.16 16.60 28.80
C GLY A 69 -20.23 17.06 30.25
N HIS A 70 -21.17 17.92 30.61
CA HIS A 70 -21.31 18.44 31.96
C HIS A 70 -22.03 17.47 32.90
N ALA A 71 -21.28 16.51 33.46
CA ALA A 71 -21.81 15.46 34.35
C ALA A 71 -22.59 16.01 35.57
N GLY A 72 -22.17 17.16 36.12
CA GLY A 72 -22.90 17.83 37.20
C GLY A 72 -24.29 18.30 36.77
N ALA A 73 -24.39 18.90 35.59
CA ALA A 73 -25.66 19.37 35.03
C ALA A 73 -26.57 18.20 34.65
N VAL A 74 -26.00 17.12 34.08
CA VAL A 74 -26.71 15.86 33.85
C VAL A 74 -27.30 15.33 35.15
N THR A 75 -26.48 15.19 36.19
CA THR A 75 -26.91 14.69 37.51
C THR A 75 -27.99 15.56 38.12
N ALA A 76 -27.85 16.89 38.03
CA ALA A 76 -28.86 17.83 38.51
C ALA A 76 -30.20 17.65 37.79
N ILE A 77 -30.22 17.63 36.45
CA ILE A 77 -31.46 17.49 35.67
C ILE A 77 -32.14 16.16 35.99
N VAL A 78 -31.37 15.09 36.05
CA VAL A 78 -31.85 13.73 36.33
C VAL A 78 -32.44 13.61 37.74
N GLN A 79 -31.83 14.23 38.77
CA GLN A 79 -32.34 14.20 40.15
C GLN A 79 -33.62 15.02 40.33
N LEU A 80 -33.78 16.10 39.55
CA LEU A 80 -34.91 17.02 39.69
C LEU A 80 -36.19 16.51 39.00
N LEU A 81 -36.06 15.62 38.02
CA LEU A 81 -37.18 15.00 37.31
C LEU A 81 -37.45 13.58 37.81
N ALA A 82 -38.71 13.15 37.82
CA ALA A 82 -39.02 11.72 37.94
C ALA A 82 -38.40 11.00 36.72
N LEU A 83 -37.51 10.04 36.99
CA LEU A 83 -36.52 9.48 36.06
C LEU A 83 -37.10 9.03 34.70
N ASP A 84 -38.32 8.50 34.68
CA ASP A 84 -38.82 7.72 33.54
C ASP A 84 -39.22 8.55 32.31
N SER A 85 -39.45 9.86 32.44
CA SER A 85 -40.05 10.64 31.31
C SER A 85 -39.01 11.22 30.33
N ILE A 86 -37.84 11.68 30.81
CA ILE A 86 -36.93 12.45 29.95
C ILE A 86 -35.75 11.66 29.39
N LEU A 87 -35.32 10.60 30.08
CA LEU A 87 -34.11 9.85 29.71
C LEU A 87 -34.21 9.20 28.32
N GLY A 88 -35.41 8.71 27.98
CA GLY A 88 -35.72 8.10 26.67
C GLY A 88 -36.11 9.09 25.58
N CYS A 89 -36.13 10.40 25.85
CA CYS A 89 -36.42 11.39 24.80
C CYS A 89 -35.36 11.32 23.71
N LYS A 90 -35.82 11.36 22.44
CA LYS A 90 -34.98 11.39 21.25
C LYS A 90 -35.07 12.75 20.57
N ASN A 91 -33.93 13.28 20.13
CA ASN A 91 -33.87 14.47 19.30
C ASN A 91 -34.17 14.18 17.82
N GLU A 92 -33.98 15.14 16.93
CA GLU A 92 -34.29 15.01 15.49
C GLU A 92 -33.49 13.89 14.81
N ALA A 93 -32.23 13.67 15.22
CA ALA A 93 -31.41 12.56 14.74
C ALA A 93 -31.76 11.20 15.37
N GLY A 94 -32.80 11.16 16.22
CA GLY A 94 -33.17 10.00 17.02
C GLY A 94 -32.21 9.73 18.19
N ASP A 95 -31.26 10.61 18.48
CA ASP A 95 -30.30 10.42 19.55
C ASP A 95 -30.94 10.70 20.91
N THR A 96 -30.66 9.85 21.89
CA THR A 96 -30.93 10.14 23.31
C THR A 96 -29.77 10.93 23.91
N ALA A 97 -29.94 11.45 25.13
CA ALA A 97 -28.84 12.07 25.88
C ALA A 97 -27.61 11.14 26.00
N LEU A 98 -27.84 9.83 26.18
CA LEU A 98 -26.75 8.85 26.25
C LEU A 98 -26.00 8.71 24.92
N HIS A 99 -26.69 8.74 23.78
CA HIS A 99 -26.05 8.74 22.46
C HIS A 99 -25.13 9.96 22.27
N LEU A 100 -25.58 11.15 22.71
CA LEU A 100 -24.80 12.38 22.57
C LEU A 100 -23.57 12.40 23.50
N ALA A 101 -23.71 11.95 24.75
CA ALA A 101 -22.58 11.83 25.67
C ALA A 101 -21.54 10.80 25.16
N ALA A 102 -22.02 9.65 24.65
CA ALA A 102 -21.17 8.61 24.10
C ALA A 102 -20.42 9.04 22.83
N ARG A 103 -21.12 9.71 21.90
CA ARG A 103 -20.54 10.23 20.64
C ARG A 103 -19.39 11.20 20.87
N ASN A 104 -19.50 12.04 21.89
CA ASN A 104 -18.45 12.99 22.25
C ASN A 104 -17.45 12.43 23.27
N GLY A 105 -17.61 11.17 23.70
CA GLY A 105 -16.66 10.48 24.57
C GLY A 105 -16.64 10.99 26.02
N HIS A 106 -17.71 11.64 26.48
CA HIS A 106 -17.78 12.22 27.82
C HIS A 106 -18.06 11.15 28.90
N GLY A 107 -17.01 10.43 29.31
CA GLY A 107 -17.12 9.29 30.23
C GLY A 107 -17.91 9.58 31.52
N ALA A 108 -17.66 10.71 32.19
CA ALA A 108 -18.37 11.07 33.42
C ALA A 108 -19.86 11.40 33.19
N ALA A 109 -20.20 12.01 32.05
CA ALA A 109 -21.60 12.26 31.70
C ALA A 109 -22.31 10.95 31.32
N VAL A 110 -21.62 10.05 30.62
CA VAL A 110 -22.10 8.70 30.34
C VAL A 110 -22.34 7.93 31.65
N GLU A 111 -21.40 7.94 32.58
CA GLU A 111 -21.54 7.28 33.89
C GLU A 111 -22.73 7.82 34.69
N ALA A 112 -22.92 9.14 34.73
CA ALA A 112 -24.08 9.75 35.37
C ALA A 112 -25.41 9.35 34.72
N LEU A 113 -25.47 9.33 33.38
CA LEU A 113 -26.67 8.91 32.63
C LEU A 113 -26.97 7.43 32.85
N VAL A 114 -25.96 6.56 32.77
CA VAL A 114 -26.15 5.11 32.86
C VAL A 114 -26.47 4.69 34.31
N SER A 115 -25.89 5.35 35.32
CA SER A 115 -26.19 5.07 36.73
C SER A 115 -27.62 5.48 37.12
N ALA A 116 -28.16 6.48 36.44
CA ALA A 116 -29.51 6.95 36.68
C ALA A 116 -30.57 6.29 35.77
N ALA A 117 -30.19 5.81 34.59
CA ALA A 117 -31.13 5.26 33.64
C ALA A 117 -31.53 3.82 33.95
N ALA A 118 -32.77 3.48 33.61
CA ALA A 118 -33.15 2.09 33.44
C ALA A 118 -32.25 1.45 32.35
N PRO A 119 -31.88 0.17 32.48
CA PRO A 119 -31.00 -0.53 31.54
C PRO A 119 -31.49 -0.46 30.08
N GLU A 120 -32.78 -0.23 29.87
CA GLU A 120 -33.43 -0.01 28.58
C GLU A 120 -32.77 1.10 27.74
N LEU A 121 -32.31 2.20 28.35
CA LEU A 121 -31.70 3.32 27.61
C LEU A 121 -30.42 2.92 26.86
N SER A 122 -29.68 1.96 27.39
CA SER A 122 -28.45 1.45 26.77
C SER A 122 -28.72 0.53 25.56
N SER A 123 -29.96 0.04 25.42
CA SER A 123 -30.41 -0.82 24.33
C SER A 123 -31.04 -0.05 23.17
N GLU A 124 -31.47 1.19 23.41
CA GLU A 124 -32.07 2.08 22.42
C GLU A 124 -31.12 2.40 21.27
N LEU A 125 -31.69 2.51 20.06
CA LEU A 125 -30.98 2.92 18.85
C LEU A 125 -31.47 4.28 18.37
N ASN A 126 -30.56 5.05 17.78
CA ASN A 126 -30.92 6.29 17.10
C ASN A 126 -31.55 6.06 15.72
N ALA A 127 -31.90 7.14 15.00
CA ALA A 127 -32.56 7.03 13.70
C ALA A 127 -31.69 6.33 12.62
N ALA A 128 -30.36 6.36 12.79
CA ALA A 128 -29.42 5.65 11.92
C ALA A 128 -29.22 4.16 12.33
N GLY A 129 -29.92 3.68 13.35
CA GLY A 129 -29.78 2.31 13.86
C GLY A 129 -28.49 2.08 14.65
N VAL A 130 -27.88 3.13 15.20
CA VAL A 130 -26.60 3.08 15.91
C VAL A 130 -26.83 3.17 17.41
N SER A 131 -26.15 2.32 18.19
CA SER A 131 -26.25 2.29 19.64
C SER A 131 -25.30 3.29 20.33
N PRO A 132 -25.55 3.66 21.60
CA PRO A 132 -24.63 4.50 22.35
C PRO A 132 -23.27 3.84 22.56
N LEU A 133 -23.22 2.52 22.77
CA LEU A 133 -21.97 1.78 22.94
C LEU A 133 -21.11 1.88 21.67
N TYR A 134 -21.71 1.72 20.49
CA TYR A 134 -20.99 1.88 19.22
C TYR A 134 -20.40 3.29 19.09
N LEU A 135 -21.17 4.32 19.43
CA LEU A 135 -20.70 5.71 19.41
C LEU A 135 -19.57 5.97 20.42
N ALA A 136 -19.63 5.36 21.62
CA ALA A 136 -18.56 5.45 22.63
C ALA A 136 -17.25 4.80 22.14
N VAL A 137 -17.34 3.69 21.42
CA VAL A 137 -16.16 3.05 20.80
C VAL A 137 -15.60 3.96 19.70
N MET A 138 -16.45 4.52 18.84
CA MET A 138 -16.04 5.42 17.77
C MET A 138 -15.41 6.72 18.29
N SER A 139 -15.80 7.20 19.47
CA SER A 139 -15.20 8.36 20.13
C SER A 139 -13.86 8.05 20.82
N LYS A 140 -13.41 6.80 20.77
CA LYS A 140 -12.17 6.28 21.39
C LYS A 140 -12.13 6.41 22.91
N SER A 141 -13.27 6.71 23.55
CA SER A 141 -13.34 6.98 24.98
C SER A 141 -13.47 5.69 25.77
N VAL A 142 -12.35 5.23 26.31
CA VAL A 142 -12.29 4.04 27.17
C VAL A 142 -13.18 4.20 28.41
N THR A 143 -13.26 5.40 28.98
CA THR A 143 -14.09 5.68 30.17
C THR A 143 -15.58 5.59 29.86
N ALA A 144 -16.02 6.13 28.72
CA ALA A 144 -17.41 6.01 28.28
C ALA A 144 -17.78 4.55 28.00
N VAL A 145 -16.91 3.79 27.32
CA VAL A 145 -17.14 2.37 27.05
C VAL A 145 -17.18 1.57 28.36
N LYS A 146 -16.23 1.78 29.28
CA LYS A 146 -16.22 1.15 30.61
C LYS A 146 -17.52 1.43 31.35
N ALA A 147 -17.95 2.68 31.44
CA ALA A 147 -19.18 3.06 32.14
C ALA A 147 -20.44 2.36 31.58
N ILE A 148 -20.55 2.21 30.25
CA ILE A 148 -21.69 1.51 29.64
C ILE A 148 -21.64 0.01 29.94
N ILE A 149 -20.50 -0.65 29.66
CA ILE A 149 -20.40 -2.11 29.77
C ILE A 149 -20.41 -2.63 31.23
N THR A 150 -19.97 -1.81 32.19
CA THR A 150 -19.97 -2.21 33.62
C THR A 150 -21.35 -2.12 34.23
N THR A 151 -22.15 -1.15 33.80
CA THR A 151 -23.43 -0.82 34.44
C THR A 151 -24.62 -1.41 33.68
N CYS A 152 -24.50 -1.64 32.36
CA CYS A 152 -25.56 -2.22 31.53
C CYS A 152 -25.10 -3.50 30.84
N SER A 153 -25.51 -4.66 31.36
CA SER A 153 -25.27 -5.97 30.73
C SER A 153 -25.95 -6.10 29.36
N ASP A 154 -27.12 -5.47 29.19
CA ASP A 154 -27.97 -5.60 28.00
C ASP A 154 -27.77 -4.49 26.96
N ALA A 155 -26.69 -3.70 27.08
CA ALA A 155 -26.38 -2.63 26.13
C ALA A 155 -26.33 -3.16 24.69
N SER A 156 -26.93 -2.41 23.76
CA SER A 156 -26.93 -2.81 22.35
C SER A 156 -25.54 -2.56 21.74
N PRO A 157 -24.91 -3.55 21.08
CA PRO A 157 -23.64 -3.38 20.40
C PRO A 157 -23.81 -2.89 18.95
N VAL A 158 -25.02 -2.60 18.49
CA VAL A 158 -25.35 -2.42 17.06
C VAL A 158 -24.82 -1.10 16.50
N GLY A 159 -24.24 -1.16 15.32
CA GLY A 159 -23.79 -0.03 14.52
C GLY A 159 -24.37 -0.04 13.10
N PRO A 160 -23.95 0.92 12.24
CA PRO A 160 -24.43 1.01 10.87
C PRO A 160 -24.00 -0.22 10.05
N ASN A 161 -24.69 -0.50 8.94
CA ASN A 161 -24.33 -1.59 8.01
C ASN A 161 -24.20 -2.99 8.65
N LYS A 162 -25.00 -3.30 9.68
CA LYS A 162 -24.90 -4.52 10.49
C LYS A 162 -23.57 -4.69 11.23
N GLN A 163 -22.76 -3.65 11.31
CA GLN A 163 -21.56 -3.67 12.14
C GLN A 163 -21.96 -3.71 13.61
N ASN A 164 -21.07 -4.22 14.44
CA ASN A 164 -21.21 -4.15 15.89
C ASN A 164 -20.06 -3.34 16.50
N ALA A 165 -20.13 -3.07 17.80
CA ALA A 165 -19.14 -2.29 18.54
C ALA A 165 -17.71 -2.88 18.39
N LEU A 166 -17.58 -4.20 18.23
CA LEU A 166 -16.28 -4.83 18.02
C LEU A 166 -15.69 -4.52 16.63
N HIS A 167 -16.51 -4.41 15.58
CA HIS A 167 -16.04 -3.95 14.27
C HIS A 167 -15.46 -2.54 14.33
N ALA A 168 -16.07 -1.65 15.13
CA ALA A 168 -15.53 -0.31 15.36
C ALA A 168 -14.27 -0.33 16.24
N ALA A 169 -14.21 -1.21 17.25
CA ALA A 169 -13.09 -1.31 18.19
C ALA A 169 -11.79 -1.73 17.52
N VAL A 170 -11.86 -2.51 16.44
CA VAL A 170 -10.71 -2.95 15.63
C VAL A 170 -9.87 -1.78 15.12
N PHE A 171 -10.47 -0.63 14.83
CA PHE A 171 -9.77 0.55 14.32
C PHE A 171 -9.30 1.51 15.44
N GLN A 172 -9.33 1.07 16.69
CA GLN A 172 -8.97 1.88 17.86
C GLN A 172 -7.68 1.39 18.52
N ILE A 173 -7.72 1.07 19.81
CA ILE A 173 -6.61 0.53 20.59
C ILE A 173 -6.96 -0.88 21.07
N SER A 174 -5.94 -1.72 21.30
CA SER A 174 -6.13 -3.11 21.76
C SER A 174 -6.92 -3.21 23.07
N GLU A 175 -6.77 -2.26 23.99
CA GLU A 175 -7.58 -2.20 25.22
C GLU A 175 -9.08 -2.12 24.91
N MET A 176 -9.48 -1.41 23.84
CA MET A 176 -10.89 -1.28 23.46
C MET A 176 -11.48 -2.62 23.03
N VAL A 177 -10.71 -3.39 22.25
CA VAL A 177 -11.07 -4.75 21.81
C VAL A 177 -11.21 -5.67 23.02
N ASP A 178 -10.27 -5.61 23.95
CA ASP A 178 -10.31 -6.40 25.18
C ASP A 178 -11.54 -6.10 26.04
N LEU A 179 -11.90 -4.81 26.20
CA LEU A 179 -13.07 -4.42 26.98
C LEU A 179 -14.36 -4.94 26.34
N VAL A 180 -14.52 -4.77 25.03
CA VAL A 180 -15.72 -5.22 24.29
C VAL A 180 -15.83 -6.75 24.30
N LEU A 181 -14.71 -7.47 24.11
CA LEU A 181 -14.71 -8.93 24.14
C LEU A 181 -14.88 -9.50 25.55
N LYS A 182 -14.34 -8.85 26.59
CA LYS A 182 -14.57 -9.25 27.98
C LYS A 182 -16.04 -9.09 28.37
N TRP A 183 -16.72 -8.06 27.87
CA TRP A 183 -18.15 -7.86 28.06
C TRP A 183 -18.98 -8.87 27.27
N LYS A 184 -18.73 -9.03 25.95
CA LYS A 184 -19.51 -9.92 25.09
C LYS A 184 -18.64 -10.64 24.04
N PRO A 185 -18.08 -11.82 24.37
CA PRO A 185 -17.20 -12.57 23.46
C PRO A 185 -17.89 -12.98 22.14
N ALA A 186 -19.20 -13.19 22.16
CA ALA A 186 -20.00 -13.61 21.00
C ALA A 186 -19.99 -12.61 19.83
N LEU A 187 -19.59 -11.34 20.07
CA LEU A 187 -19.48 -10.33 19.01
C LEU A 187 -18.43 -10.65 17.96
N SER A 188 -17.42 -11.46 18.32
CA SER A 188 -16.38 -11.94 17.40
C SER A 188 -16.95 -12.77 16.25
N GLY A 189 -18.06 -13.49 16.48
CA GLY A 189 -18.70 -14.36 15.49
C GLY A 189 -19.73 -13.67 14.60
N GLN A 190 -20.08 -12.42 14.89
CA GLN A 190 -21.07 -11.67 14.10
C GLN A 190 -20.40 -10.98 12.91
N CYS A 191 -21.12 -10.91 11.80
CA CYS A 191 -20.62 -10.34 10.56
C CYS A 191 -21.41 -9.10 10.13
N ASP A 192 -20.74 -8.20 9.43
CA ASP A 192 -21.35 -7.03 8.81
C ASP A 192 -22.14 -7.36 7.52
N VAL A 193 -22.63 -6.33 6.82
CA VAL A 193 -23.37 -6.48 5.55
C VAL A 193 -22.59 -7.21 4.45
N LYS A 194 -21.26 -7.18 4.49
CA LYS A 194 -20.38 -7.89 3.55
C LYS A 194 -19.96 -9.27 4.06
N GLY A 195 -20.60 -9.78 5.12
CA GLY A 195 -20.21 -11.04 5.75
C GLY A 195 -18.86 -10.97 6.47
N SER A 196 -18.25 -9.80 6.60
CA SER A 196 -16.94 -9.65 7.24
C SER A 196 -17.12 -9.68 8.75
N SER A 197 -16.36 -10.54 9.44
CA SER A 197 -16.27 -10.51 10.91
C SER A 197 -15.25 -9.45 11.36
N PRO A 198 -15.22 -9.06 12.66
CA PRO A 198 -14.21 -8.13 13.17
C PRO A 198 -12.78 -8.60 12.89
N LEU A 199 -12.56 -9.91 12.88
CA LEU A 199 -11.27 -10.50 12.54
C LEU A 199 -10.88 -10.26 11.06
N HIS A 200 -11.84 -10.21 10.13
CA HIS A 200 -11.55 -9.85 8.73
C HIS A 200 -11.05 -8.42 8.63
N LEU A 201 -11.71 -7.49 9.33
CA LEU A 201 -11.30 -6.08 9.35
C LEU A 201 -9.91 -5.91 10.00
N ALA A 202 -9.66 -6.57 11.13
CA ALA A 202 -8.36 -6.55 11.80
C ALA A 202 -7.26 -7.16 10.91
N SER A 203 -7.60 -8.23 10.20
CA SER A 203 -6.69 -8.89 9.25
C SER A 203 -6.43 -8.06 8.01
N SER A 204 -7.37 -7.19 7.61
CA SER A 204 -7.18 -6.24 6.51
C SER A 204 -6.31 -5.07 6.92
N ASP A 205 -6.52 -4.54 8.13
CA ASP A 205 -5.76 -3.41 8.69
C ASP A 205 -4.30 -3.80 8.95
N GLY A 206 -4.10 -4.98 9.54
CA GLY A 206 -2.77 -5.53 9.79
C GLY A 206 -2.22 -5.25 11.18
N ASP A 207 -2.97 -4.65 12.10
CA ASP A 207 -2.50 -4.47 13.48
C ASP A 207 -2.42 -5.82 14.21
N ARG A 208 -1.17 -6.27 14.46
CA ARG A 208 -0.88 -7.51 15.19
C ARG A 208 -1.50 -7.51 16.59
N SER A 209 -1.49 -6.37 17.28
CA SER A 209 -1.95 -6.26 18.67
C SER A 209 -3.46 -6.44 18.77
N ILE A 210 -4.20 -5.87 17.80
CA ILE A 210 -5.65 -6.03 17.67
C ILE A 210 -6.01 -7.47 17.32
N VAL A 211 -5.31 -8.07 16.35
CA VAL A 211 -5.51 -9.47 15.98
C VAL A 211 -5.24 -10.38 17.19
N SER A 212 -4.14 -10.18 17.92
CA SER A 212 -3.79 -10.98 19.10
C SER A 212 -4.85 -10.87 20.21
N ALA A 213 -5.40 -9.66 20.44
CA ALA A 213 -6.49 -9.45 21.38
C ALA A 213 -7.77 -10.21 20.98
N ILE A 214 -8.15 -10.17 19.69
CA ILE A 214 -9.30 -10.94 19.19
C ILE A 214 -9.04 -12.43 19.33
N VAL A 215 -7.89 -12.91 18.87
CA VAL A 215 -7.52 -14.33 18.86
C VAL A 215 -7.51 -14.92 20.26
N ARG A 216 -7.04 -14.16 21.26
CA ARG A 216 -7.01 -14.59 22.67
C ARG A 216 -8.40 -14.77 23.28
N ALA A 217 -9.39 -13.96 22.88
CA ALA A 217 -10.70 -13.93 23.51
C ALA A 217 -11.83 -14.56 22.65
N ALA A 218 -11.65 -14.65 21.35
CA ALA A 218 -12.62 -15.22 20.42
C ALA A 218 -12.50 -16.76 20.35
N PRO A 219 -13.61 -17.48 20.11
CA PRO A 219 -13.56 -18.91 19.90
C PRO A 219 -12.85 -19.26 18.57
N PRO A 220 -12.18 -20.42 18.45
CA PRO A 220 -11.51 -20.86 17.21
C PRO A 220 -12.42 -20.95 15.99
N SER A 221 -13.74 -21.14 16.19
CA SER A 221 -14.75 -21.12 15.13
C SER A 221 -14.75 -19.81 14.32
N THR A 222 -14.25 -18.72 14.89
CA THR A 222 -14.14 -17.40 14.23
C THR A 222 -13.22 -17.43 13.01
N ALA A 223 -12.20 -18.31 13.00
CA ALA A 223 -11.28 -18.46 11.88
C ALA A 223 -11.96 -18.97 10.60
N PHE A 224 -13.04 -19.75 10.75
CA PHE A 224 -13.76 -20.41 9.65
C PHE A 224 -14.80 -19.52 8.97
N LEU A 225 -15.09 -18.35 9.55
CA LEU A 225 -16.03 -17.39 8.96
C LEU A 225 -15.50 -16.90 7.62
N LYS A 226 -16.43 -16.73 6.66
CA LYS A 226 -16.13 -16.24 5.32
C LYS A 226 -16.98 -15.02 5.00
N ASP A 227 -16.36 -14.02 4.38
CA ASP A 227 -17.04 -12.85 3.85
C ASP A 227 -17.84 -13.17 2.57
N SER A 228 -18.48 -12.15 2.00
CA SER A 228 -19.25 -12.24 0.75
C SER A 228 -18.41 -12.65 -0.46
N ASP A 229 -17.09 -12.44 -0.44
CA ASP A 229 -16.17 -12.90 -1.48
C ASP A 229 -15.72 -14.37 -1.24
N GLY A 230 -16.17 -14.98 -0.14
CA GLY A 230 -15.83 -16.32 0.29
C GLY A 230 -14.46 -16.42 0.96
N LEU A 231 -13.87 -15.30 1.40
CA LEU A 231 -12.54 -15.24 2.02
C LEU A 231 -12.68 -15.35 3.53
N SER A 232 -11.78 -16.12 4.15
CA SER A 232 -11.59 -16.06 5.60
C SER A 232 -10.54 -15.03 5.99
N ALA A 233 -10.45 -14.70 7.28
CA ALA A 233 -9.51 -13.71 7.81
C ALA A 233 -8.05 -13.92 7.36
N ILE A 234 -7.57 -15.17 7.33
CA ILE A 234 -6.21 -15.49 6.86
C ILE A 234 -6.01 -15.19 5.37
N HIS A 235 -7.04 -15.36 4.53
CA HIS A 235 -6.99 -14.98 3.12
C HIS A 235 -6.90 -13.47 2.95
N VAL A 236 -7.64 -12.71 3.77
CA VAL A 236 -7.58 -11.25 3.79
C VAL A 236 -6.20 -10.76 4.20
N ALA A 237 -5.65 -11.28 5.30
CA ALA A 237 -4.29 -10.96 5.76
C ALA A 237 -3.23 -11.26 4.68
N ALA A 238 -3.33 -12.42 4.04
CA ALA A 238 -2.41 -12.84 2.98
C ALA A 238 -2.55 -11.98 1.72
N ARG A 239 -3.77 -11.59 1.35
CA ARG A 239 -4.05 -10.69 0.22
C ARG A 239 -3.55 -9.26 0.45
N MET A 240 -3.51 -8.82 1.71
CA MET A 240 -2.99 -7.49 2.10
C MET A 240 -1.47 -7.50 2.38
N GLY A 241 -0.87 -8.68 2.51
CA GLY A 241 0.58 -8.84 2.72
C GLY A 241 1.03 -8.83 4.18
N HIS A 242 0.09 -8.94 5.12
CA HIS A 242 0.34 -8.87 6.56
C HIS A 242 0.85 -10.21 7.11
N HIS A 243 2.10 -10.54 6.81
CA HIS A 243 2.74 -11.81 7.20
C HIS A 243 2.74 -12.08 8.70
N HIS A 244 2.90 -11.06 9.54
CA HIS A 244 2.83 -11.18 11.01
C HIS A 244 1.42 -11.51 11.50
N VAL A 245 0.37 -11.05 10.82
CA VAL A 245 -1.01 -11.45 11.11
C VAL A 245 -1.25 -12.90 10.70
N VAL A 246 -0.74 -13.30 9.53
CA VAL A 246 -0.81 -14.71 9.09
C VAL A 246 -0.10 -15.62 10.10
N GLU A 247 1.07 -15.22 10.60
CA GLU A 247 1.81 -15.95 11.64
C GLU A 247 1.00 -16.10 12.92
N GLU A 248 0.39 -15.00 13.40
CA GLU A 248 -0.42 -14.98 14.62
C GLU A 248 -1.65 -15.89 14.48
N LEU A 249 -2.36 -15.81 13.36
CA LEU A 249 -3.54 -16.64 13.07
C LEU A 249 -3.20 -18.13 13.03
N ILE A 250 -2.10 -18.50 12.37
CA ILE A 250 -1.64 -19.89 12.29
C ILE A 250 -1.16 -20.39 13.66
N SER A 251 -0.46 -19.55 14.42
CA SER A 251 0.05 -19.90 15.74
C SER A 251 -1.07 -20.19 16.74
N ALA A 252 -2.16 -19.44 16.67
CA ALA A 252 -3.30 -19.63 17.56
C ALA A 252 -4.30 -20.67 17.05
N TRP A 253 -4.55 -20.70 15.74
CA TRP A 253 -5.50 -21.60 15.10
C TRP A 253 -4.85 -22.29 13.89
N PRO A 254 -4.07 -23.37 14.11
CA PRO A 254 -3.36 -24.07 13.04
C PRO A 254 -4.25 -24.51 11.87
N ASP A 255 -5.48 -24.94 12.17
CA ASP A 255 -6.49 -25.36 11.17
C ASP A 255 -6.86 -24.24 10.17
N ALA A 256 -6.63 -22.97 10.54
CA ALA A 256 -6.87 -21.84 9.65
C ALA A 256 -5.98 -21.89 8.39
N ALA A 257 -4.82 -22.55 8.46
CA ALA A 257 -3.90 -22.67 7.34
C ALA A 257 -4.46 -23.48 6.15
N GLU A 258 -5.37 -24.42 6.41
CA GLU A 258 -5.95 -25.30 5.38
C GLU A 258 -7.24 -24.76 4.76
N LEU A 259 -7.73 -23.61 5.25
CA LEU A 259 -8.96 -23.00 4.76
C LEU A 259 -8.87 -22.67 3.27
N ARG A 260 -9.99 -22.87 2.58
CA ARG A 260 -10.16 -22.55 1.17
C ARG A 260 -11.22 -21.49 0.95
N ASP A 261 -10.95 -20.53 0.06
CA ASP A 261 -11.91 -19.49 -0.32
C ASP A 261 -13.05 -20.02 -1.22
N GLY A 262 -13.94 -19.13 -1.69
CA GLY A 262 -15.01 -19.45 -2.63
C GLY A 262 -14.55 -20.05 -3.97
N ARG A 263 -13.30 -19.82 -4.36
CA ARG A 263 -12.64 -20.37 -5.57
C ARG A 263 -11.76 -21.60 -5.26
N GLY A 264 -11.81 -22.11 -4.03
CA GLY A 264 -10.97 -23.23 -3.61
C GLY A 264 -9.51 -22.85 -3.34
N ARG A 265 -9.18 -21.56 -3.29
CA ARG A 265 -7.82 -21.05 -3.10
C ARG A 265 -7.45 -21.07 -1.62
N THR A 266 -6.19 -21.35 -1.31
CA THR A 266 -5.61 -21.16 0.04
C THR A 266 -5.14 -19.71 0.23
N PHE A 267 -4.76 -19.32 1.44
CA PHE A 267 -4.18 -17.99 1.68
C PHE A 267 -2.90 -17.75 0.83
N LEU A 268 -2.12 -18.80 0.55
CA LEU A 268 -0.91 -18.70 -0.28
C LEU A 268 -1.23 -18.29 -1.72
N HIS A 269 -2.36 -18.73 -2.28
CA HIS A 269 -2.82 -18.29 -3.60
C HIS A 269 -3.10 -16.78 -3.60
N ALA A 270 -3.77 -16.27 -2.57
CA ALA A 270 -4.06 -14.85 -2.43
C ALA A 270 -2.77 -14.01 -2.29
N ALA A 271 -1.80 -14.49 -1.52
CA ALA A 271 -0.49 -13.85 -1.39
C ALA A 271 0.31 -13.87 -2.70
N ALA A 272 0.25 -14.98 -3.45
CA ALA A 272 0.94 -15.15 -4.71
C ALA A 272 0.37 -14.26 -5.82
N GLU A 273 -0.96 -14.17 -5.93
CA GLU A 273 -1.68 -13.28 -6.85
C GLU A 273 -1.31 -11.81 -6.63
N LYS A 274 -1.09 -11.39 -5.38
CA LYS A 274 -0.69 -10.01 -5.04
C LYS A 274 0.83 -9.81 -4.91
N GLY A 275 1.63 -10.86 -5.03
CA GLY A 275 3.08 -10.78 -4.97
C GLY A 275 3.68 -10.48 -3.59
N HIS A 276 2.99 -10.84 -2.51
CA HIS A 276 3.44 -10.61 -1.13
C HIS A 276 4.52 -11.61 -0.70
N ALA A 277 5.75 -11.34 -1.11
CA ALA A 277 6.92 -12.17 -0.82
C ALA A 277 7.13 -12.54 0.67
N PRO A 278 6.88 -11.66 1.67
CA PRO A 278 7.00 -12.03 3.09
C PRO A 278 6.03 -13.14 3.51
N VAL A 279 4.76 -13.07 3.10
CA VAL A 279 3.74 -14.09 3.40
C VAL A 279 4.11 -15.42 2.73
N ILE A 280 4.53 -15.36 1.47
CA ILE A 280 4.98 -16.54 0.72
C ILE A 280 6.20 -17.18 1.39
N SER A 281 7.16 -16.37 1.84
CA SER A 281 8.37 -16.84 2.52
C SER A 281 8.04 -17.53 3.83
N LEU A 282 7.07 -17.02 4.59
CA LEU A 282 6.56 -17.68 5.79
C LEU A 282 5.98 -19.06 5.46
N ALA A 283 5.10 -19.13 4.45
CA ALA A 283 4.48 -20.39 4.04
C ALA A 283 5.49 -21.44 3.54
N VAL A 284 6.45 -21.00 2.73
CA VAL A 284 7.47 -21.88 2.14
C VAL A 284 8.46 -22.42 3.18
N LYS A 285 8.85 -21.60 4.15
CA LYS A 285 9.86 -21.98 5.15
C LYS A 285 9.28 -22.81 6.30
N ASN A 286 7.97 -22.75 6.52
CA ASN A 286 7.33 -23.46 7.61
C ASN A 286 7.00 -24.91 7.17
N PRO A 287 7.61 -25.94 7.80
CA PRO A 287 7.36 -27.34 7.43
C PRO A 287 5.90 -27.77 7.56
N MET A 288 5.15 -27.16 8.50
CA MET A 288 3.71 -27.45 8.70
C MET A 288 2.86 -27.05 7.49
N LEU A 289 3.37 -26.14 6.66
CA LEU A 289 2.66 -25.58 5.51
C LEU A 289 3.11 -26.22 4.19
N CYS A 290 3.90 -27.29 4.22
CA CYS A 290 4.38 -27.95 3.00
C CYS A 290 3.22 -28.46 2.11
N GLY A 291 2.11 -28.88 2.71
CA GLY A 291 0.93 -29.38 2.01
C GLY A 291 0.21 -28.33 1.17
N ILE A 292 0.25 -27.05 1.56
CA ILE A 292 -0.46 -25.97 0.85
C ILE A 292 0.31 -25.39 -0.34
N VAL A 293 1.64 -25.62 -0.39
CA VAL A 293 2.53 -25.02 -1.40
C VAL A 293 2.15 -25.42 -2.84
N ASN A 294 1.75 -26.68 -3.02
CA ASN A 294 1.33 -27.22 -4.32
C ASN A 294 -0.18 -27.45 -4.41
N ALA A 295 -0.97 -26.91 -3.48
CA ALA A 295 -2.42 -27.02 -3.54
C ALA A 295 -2.95 -26.37 -4.81
N GLN A 296 -3.93 -27.01 -5.45
CA GLN A 296 -4.65 -26.47 -6.60
C GLN A 296 -5.99 -25.88 -6.15
N ASP A 297 -6.39 -24.77 -6.78
CA ASP A 297 -7.73 -24.19 -6.66
C ASP A 297 -8.76 -24.92 -7.55
N LYS A 298 -9.99 -24.40 -7.65
CA LYS A 298 -11.06 -25.01 -8.46
C LYS A 298 -10.72 -25.09 -9.96
N ASP A 299 -9.87 -24.20 -10.45
CA ASP A 299 -9.42 -24.14 -11.84
C ASP A 299 -8.14 -24.96 -12.07
N GLY A 300 -7.67 -25.68 -11.05
CA GLY A 300 -6.42 -26.43 -11.10
C GLY A 300 -5.17 -25.56 -10.94
N ASN A 301 -5.33 -24.26 -10.67
CA ASN A 301 -4.20 -23.34 -10.55
C ASN A 301 -3.53 -23.51 -9.19
N THR A 302 -2.21 -23.62 -9.19
CA THR A 302 -1.39 -23.49 -7.96
C THR A 302 -1.07 -22.02 -7.67
N ALA A 303 -0.55 -21.73 -6.47
CA ALA A 303 -0.04 -20.40 -6.14
C ALA A 303 0.99 -19.90 -7.19
N LEU A 304 1.80 -20.80 -7.75
CA LEU A 304 2.74 -20.47 -8.82
C LEU A 304 2.06 -19.99 -10.11
N HIS A 305 0.94 -20.61 -10.50
CA HIS A 305 0.15 -20.16 -11.67
C HIS A 305 -0.34 -18.73 -11.48
N LEU A 306 -0.91 -18.42 -10.30
CA LEU A 306 -1.44 -17.09 -10.01
C LEU A 306 -0.34 -16.02 -9.94
N ALA A 307 0.84 -16.36 -9.40
CA ALA A 307 1.99 -15.45 -9.40
C ALA A 307 2.43 -15.09 -10.82
N VAL A 308 2.41 -16.04 -11.75
CA VAL A 308 2.77 -15.80 -13.15
C VAL A 308 1.69 -15.00 -13.87
N ALA A 309 0.41 -15.39 -13.72
CA ALA A 309 -0.72 -14.69 -14.33
C ALA A 309 -0.80 -13.21 -13.90
N ALA A 310 -0.50 -12.92 -12.64
CA ALA A 310 -0.45 -11.56 -12.11
C ALA A 310 0.88 -10.82 -12.38
N ALA A 311 1.84 -11.45 -13.07
CA ALA A 311 3.19 -10.93 -13.29
C ALA A 311 3.94 -10.53 -11.99
N ALA A 312 3.65 -11.22 -10.88
CA ALA A 312 4.16 -10.92 -9.55
C ALA A 312 5.60 -11.43 -9.35
N SER A 313 6.58 -10.79 -9.98
CA SER A 313 7.99 -11.20 -10.00
C SER A 313 8.61 -11.48 -8.62
N LYS A 314 8.32 -10.64 -7.62
CA LYS A 314 8.80 -10.84 -6.24
C LYS A 314 8.16 -12.07 -5.57
N GLY A 315 6.86 -12.28 -5.78
CA GLY A 315 6.15 -13.44 -5.26
C GLY A 315 6.61 -14.73 -5.93
N LEU A 316 6.80 -14.70 -7.24
CA LEU A 316 7.37 -15.80 -8.03
C LEU A 316 8.75 -16.22 -7.50
N ALA A 317 9.65 -15.25 -7.26
CA ALA A 317 10.97 -15.53 -6.73
C ALA A 317 10.92 -16.11 -5.31
N ALA A 318 9.98 -15.65 -4.47
CA ALA A 318 9.79 -16.18 -3.12
C ALA A 318 9.19 -17.59 -3.10
N LEU A 319 8.32 -17.94 -4.05
CA LEU A 319 7.86 -19.32 -4.20
C LEU A 319 9.02 -20.22 -4.63
N LEU A 320 9.74 -19.85 -5.68
CA LEU A 320 10.79 -20.71 -6.25
C LEU A 320 12.04 -20.82 -5.37
N SER A 321 12.27 -19.90 -4.43
CA SER A 321 13.36 -20.03 -3.46
C SER A 321 13.20 -21.21 -2.51
N ALA A 322 12.00 -21.81 -2.44
CA ALA A 322 11.70 -23.05 -1.71
C ALA A 322 12.48 -24.28 -2.21
N GLY A 323 13.07 -24.22 -3.40
CA GLY A 323 13.65 -25.40 -4.05
C GLY A 323 12.61 -26.46 -4.37
N ASP A 324 12.93 -27.72 -4.06
CA ASP A 324 12.19 -28.92 -4.50
C ASP A 324 10.78 -29.04 -3.90
N ASN A 325 10.44 -28.25 -2.88
CA ASN A 325 9.10 -28.21 -2.30
C ASN A 325 8.05 -27.66 -3.29
N VAL A 326 8.45 -26.83 -4.26
CA VAL A 326 7.53 -26.28 -5.27
C VAL A 326 7.61 -27.09 -6.54
N ARG A 327 6.51 -27.78 -6.88
CA ARG A 327 6.37 -28.48 -8.15
C ARG A 327 6.05 -27.49 -9.26
N VAL A 328 7.06 -27.14 -10.05
CA VAL A 328 6.99 -26.07 -11.07
C VAL A 328 6.20 -26.41 -12.33
N ASN A 329 5.91 -27.69 -12.57
CA ASN A 329 5.30 -28.19 -13.82
C ASN A 329 3.91 -28.82 -13.62
N ILE A 330 3.19 -28.47 -12.56
CA ILE A 330 1.78 -28.86 -12.40
C ILE A 330 0.97 -28.18 -13.51
N MET A 331 0.03 -28.88 -14.12
CA MET A 331 -0.90 -28.31 -15.10
C MET A 331 -2.23 -27.96 -14.42
N ASN A 332 -2.81 -26.83 -14.79
CA ASN A 332 -4.17 -26.47 -14.40
C ASN A 332 -5.21 -27.25 -15.23
N ASN A 333 -6.50 -26.97 -15.02
CA ASN A 333 -7.59 -27.68 -15.72
C ASN A 333 -7.61 -27.42 -17.24
N ASP A 334 -7.03 -26.30 -17.68
CA ASP A 334 -6.88 -25.97 -19.11
C ASP A 334 -5.66 -26.66 -19.75
N GLY A 335 -4.86 -27.39 -18.96
CA GLY A 335 -3.63 -28.06 -19.42
C GLY A 335 -2.41 -27.14 -19.50
N TYR A 336 -2.48 -25.93 -18.96
CA TYR A 336 -1.37 -24.99 -18.92
C TYR A 336 -0.51 -25.19 -17.69
N THR A 337 0.81 -25.17 -17.87
CA THR A 337 1.79 -25.04 -16.79
C THR A 337 1.96 -23.56 -16.41
N PRO A 338 2.58 -23.23 -15.26
CA PRO A 338 2.91 -21.84 -14.94
C PRO A 338 3.79 -21.18 -16.00
N PHE A 339 4.64 -21.95 -16.70
CA PHE A 339 5.46 -21.42 -17.79
C PHE A 339 4.63 -20.95 -18.99
N ASP A 340 3.55 -21.66 -19.31
CA ASP A 340 2.66 -21.31 -20.43
C ASP A 340 1.93 -19.98 -20.19
N LEU A 341 1.57 -19.70 -18.93
CA LEU A 341 0.90 -18.46 -18.55
C LEU A 341 1.79 -17.22 -18.71
N ALA A 342 3.11 -17.37 -18.78
CA ALA A 342 4.02 -16.23 -19.01
C ALA A 342 3.78 -15.56 -20.37
N ALA A 343 3.16 -16.26 -21.34
CA ALA A 343 2.80 -15.68 -22.64
C ALA A 343 1.75 -14.55 -22.52
N ASN A 344 0.92 -14.57 -21.47
CA ASN A 344 -0.16 -13.61 -21.29
C ASN A 344 0.31 -12.28 -20.65
N SER A 345 1.59 -12.14 -20.32
CA SER A 345 2.11 -10.91 -19.73
C SER A 345 2.10 -9.76 -20.73
N SER A 346 1.58 -8.60 -20.30
CA SER A 346 1.47 -7.38 -21.13
C SER A 346 2.79 -6.63 -21.29
N SER A 347 3.63 -6.62 -20.25
CA SER A 347 4.88 -5.87 -20.22
C SER A 347 6.08 -6.72 -20.64
N PHE A 348 6.91 -6.18 -21.54
CA PHE A 348 8.14 -6.81 -22.00
C PHE A 348 9.10 -7.19 -20.86
N LEU A 349 9.36 -6.26 -19.93
CA LEU A 349 10.26 -6.53 -18.79
C LEU A 349 9.66 -7.58 -17.84
N SER A 350 8.34 -7.57 -17.66
CA SER A 350 7.67 -8.58 -16.84
C SER A 350 7.75 -9.95 -17.47
N MET A 351 7.49 -10.06 -18.78
CA MET A 351 7.66 -11.28 -19.56
C MET A 351 9.08 -11.85 -19.41
N ILE A 352 10.11 -11.01 -19.59
CA ILE A 352 11.51 -11.43 -19.42
C ILE A 352 11.73 -11.94 -18.00
N SER A 353 11.25 -11.21 -17.00
CA SER A 353 11.43 -11.58 -15.60
C SER A 353 10.81 -12.92 -15.26
N LEU A 354 9.60 -13.16 -15.75
CA LEU A 354 8.90 -14.44 -15.58
C LEU A 354 9.68 -15.56 -16.27
N VAL A 355 10.02 -15.40 -17.56
CA VAL A 355 10.71 -16.44 -18.35
C VAL A 355 12.09 -16.76 -17.78
N VAL A 356 12.91 -15.75 -17.47
CA VAL A 356 14.25 -15.92 -16.88
C VAL A 356 14.14 -16.60 -15.52
N THR A 357 13.19 -16.18 -14.69
CA THR A 357 13.00 -16.78 -13.36
C THR A 357 12.51 -18.22 -13.47
N LEU A 358 11.46 -18.49 -14.24
CA LEU A 358 10.90 -19.84 -14.38
C LEU A 358 11.91 -20.83 -14.99
N SER A 359 12.62 -20.44 -16.05
CA SER A 359 13.65 -21.28 -16.67
C SER A 359 14.86 -21.52 -15.76
N ALA A 360 15.24 -20.54 -14.92
CA ALA A 360 16.29 -20.71 -13.92
C ALA A 360 15.98 -21.79 -12.87
N TYR A 361 14.69 -22.10 -12.66
CA TYR A 361 14.22 -23.15 -11.75
C TYR A 361 13.65 -24.38 -12.49
N GLY A 362 13.94 -24.53 -13.78
CA GLY A 362 13.59 -25.73 -14.54
C GLY A 362 12.10 -25.90 -14.86
N ALA A 363 11.31 -24.82 -14.80
CA ALA A 363 9.92 -24.85 -15.25
C ALA A 363 9.85 -25.09 -16.76
N GLN A 364 8.92 -25.93 -17.18
CA GLN A 364 8.73 -26.37 -18.56
C GLN A 364 7.29 -26.13 -18.97
N SER A 365 7.11 -25.73 -20.22
CA SER A 365 5.82 -25.66 -20.90
C SER A 365 5.22 -27.06 -21.10
N CYS A 366 3.90 -27.15 -21.18
CA CYS A 366 3.19 -28.41 -21.48
C CYS A 366 3.77 -29.11 -22.73
N PRO A 367 3.78 -30.45 -22.83
CA PRO A 367 4.27 -31.14 -24.02
C PRO A 367 3.44 -30.77 -25.26
N GLN A 368 4.00 -29.96 -26.16
CA GLN A 368 3.34 -29.51 -27.38
C GLN A 368 4.32 -29.59 -28.57
N ARG A 369 3.76 -29.79 -29.77
CA ARG A 369 4.55 -29.75 -31.01
C ARG A 369 5.11 -28.34 -31.25
N GLN A 370 6.35 -28.27 -31.73
CA GLN A 370 7.10 -27.02 -31.81
C GLN A 370 6.62 -26.06 -32.92
N ASP A 371 5.91 -26.58 -33.92
CA ASP A 371 5.28 -25.85 -35.03
C ASP A 371 4.02 -25.09 -34.60
N HIS A 372 3.32 -25.57 -33.57
CA HIS A 372 2.15 -24.90 -33.01
C HIS A 372 2.49 -23.81 -31.97
N LEU A 373 3.78 -23.60 -31.68
CA LEU A 373 4.19 -22.60 -30.71
C LEU A 373 4.10 -21.20 -31.31
N ASN A 374 3.14 -20.43 -30.81
CA ASN A 374 3.06 -19.01 -31.11
C ASN A 374 4.19 -18.26 -30.39
N GLN A 375 5.01 -17.54 -31.16
CA GLN A 375 5.96 -16.59 -30.61
C GLN A 375 5.20 -15.55 -29.80
N TRP A 376 5.75 -15.14 -28.65
CA TRP A 376 5.21 -14.04 -27.87
C TRP A 376 5.13 -12.78 -28.74
N ARG A 377 3.90 -12.46 -29.15
CA ARG A 377 3.51 -11.19 -29.73
C ARG A 377 3.01 -10.35 -28.56
N GLY A 378 3.92 -9.82 -27.75
CA GLY A 378 3.52 -8.72 -26.87
C GLY A 378 2.81 -7.68 -27.72
N ASN A 379 1.67 -7.15 -27.25
CA ASN A 379 0.87 -6.16 -27.97
C ASN A 379 1.83 -5.12 -28.58
N ASP A 380 2.02 -5.30 -29.89
CA ASP A 380 2.98 -4.71 -30.79
C ASP A 380 4.41 -4.40 -30.29
N THR A 381 5.23 -5.43 -30.04
CA THR A 381 6.70 -5.26 -29.97
C THR A 381 7.25 -4.45 -31.16
N THR A 382 6.72 -4.69 -32.36
CA THR A 382 7.10 -3.94 -33.57
C THR A 382 6.72 -2.47 -33.47
N ASP A 383 5.55 -2.15 -32.93
CA ASP A 383 5.12 -0.77 -32.74
C ASP A 383 5.91 -0.07 -31.64
N TRP A 384 6.22 -0.77 -30.55
CA TRP A 384 7.10 -0.27 -29.51
C TRP A 384 8.50 0.03 -30.07
N ILE A 385 9.12 -0.92 -30.77
CA ILE A 385 10.43 -0.71 -31.43
C ILE A 385 10.33 0.51 -32.34
N ARG A 386 9.27 0.63 -33.15
CA ARG A 386 9.07 1.74 -34.08
C ARG A 386 8.94 3.08 -33.37
N LYS A 387 8.11 3.18 -32.33
CA LYS A 387 7.88 4.40 -31.55
C LYS A 387 9.15 4.81 -30.80
N THR A 388 9.78 3.87 -30.09
CA THR A 388 11.01 4.10 -29.34
C THR A 388 12.17 4.44 -30.28
N SER A 389 12.28 3.78 -31.44
CA SER A 389 13.29 4.09 -32.46
C SER A 389 13.20 5.54 -32.95
N ASN A 390 11.99 6.07 -33.14
CA ASN A 390 11.83 7.47 -33.55
C ASN A 390 12.38 8.43 -32.48
N SER A 391 12.02 8.21 -31.21
CA SER A 391 12.53 9.04 -30.10
C SER A 391 14.04 8.93 -29.95
N LEU A 392 14.59 7.72 -30.02
CA LEU A 392 16.04 7.50 -29.89
C LEU A 392 16.84 8.07 -31.06
N ALA A 393 16.30 8.00 -32.28
CA ALA A 393 16.95 8.60 -33.45
C ALA A 393 17.09 10.12 -33.28
N VAL A 394 16.06 10.79 -32.74
CA VAL A 394 16.12 12.23 -32.44
C VAL A 394 17.21 12.51 -31.40
N VAL A 395 17.26 11.75 -30.30
CA VAL A 395 18.30 11.92 -29.26
C VAL A 395 19.70 11.72 -29.86
N ALA A 396 19.90 10.68 -30.66
CA ALA A 396 21.19 10.42 -31.30
C ALA A 396 21.60 11.55 -32.27
N VAL A 397 20.69 12.03 -33.11
CA VAL A 397 20.98 13.17 -34.01
C VAL A 397 21.31 14.44 -33.22
N LEU A 398 20.62 14.72 -32.11
CA LEU A 398 20.93 15.85 -31.23
C LEU A 398 22.33 15.72 -30.63
N VAL A 399 22.67 14.55 -30.09
CA VAL A 399 24.01 14.31 -29.54
C VAL A 399 25.09 14.47 -30.60
N ALA A 400 24.87 13.94 -31.81
CA ALA A 400 25.81 14.10 -32.93
C ALA A 400 26.00 15.57 -33.32
N THR A 401 24.91 16.34 -33.37
CA THR A 401 24.92 17.78 -33.71
C THR A 401 25.65 18.60 -32.64
N VAL A 402 25.38 18.33 -31.36
CA VAL A 402 26.05 19.05 -30.25
C VAL A 402 27.53 18.74 -30.22
N ALA A 403 27.92 17.47 -30.37
CA ALA A 403 29.32 17.07 -30.44
C ALA A 403 30.03 17.75 -31.63
N PHE A 404 29.45 17.65 -32.83
CA PHE A 404 30.00 18.30 -34.02
C PHE A 404 30.14 19.82 -33.85
N SER A 405 29.18 20.49 -33.21
CA SER A 405 29.26 21.92 -32.92
C SER A 405 30.36 22.25 -31.90
N ALA A 406 30.57 21.39 -30.90
CA ALA A 406 31.60 21.57 -29.88
C ALA A 406 33.02 21.51 -30.45
N THR A 407 33.23 20.78 -31.56
CA THR A 407 34.50 20.75 -32.29
C THR A 407 34.91 22.13 -32.85
N PHE A 408 33.95 22.98 -33.24
CA PHE A 408 34.22 24.36 -33.71
C PHE A 408 34.11 25.40 -32.60
N ASN A 409 33.31 25.13 -31.57
CA ASN A 409 33.18 25.99 -30.39
C ASN A 409 34.07 25.51 -29.26
N VAL A 410 35.38 25.47 -29.53
CA VAL A 410 36.36 24.88 -28.63
C VAL A 410 36.46 25.64 -27.29
N PRO A 411 36.70 24.93 -26.18
CA PRO A 411 36.91 25.57 -24.88
C PRO A 411 38.11 26.53 -24.91
N GLY A 412 37.90 27.76 -24.43
CA GLY A 412 38.92 28.81 -24.42
C GLY A 412 39.08 29.57 -25.74
N GLY A 413 38.36 29.19 -26.81
CA GLY A 413 38.38 29.89 -28.09
C GLY A 413 39.66 29.67 -28.90
N TYR A 414 39.77 30.45 -29.98
CA TYR A 414 40.91 30.47 -30.89
C TYR A 414 41.80 31.69 -30.62
N GLY A 415 43.12 31.51 -30.74
CA GLY A 415 44.07 32.61 -30.78
C GLY A 415 44.10 33.29 -32.15
N ASP A 416 44.91 34.34 -32.28
CA ASP A 416 45.07 35.11 -33.52
C ASP A 416 45.64 34.26 -34.68
N ASP A 417 46.30 33.14 -34.37
CA ASP A 417 46.81 32.17 -35.34
C ASP A 417 45.76 31.16 -35.82
N GLY A 418 44.50 31.27 -35.35
CA GLY A 418 43.41 30.36 -35.66
C GLY A 418 43.53 29.00 -34.96
N LYS A 419 44.48 28.81 -34.04
CA LYS A 419 44.62 27.57 -33.24
C LYS A 419 43.92 27.72 -31.90
N ALA A 420 43.47 26.60 -31.34
CA ALA A 420 42.84 26.60 -30.03
C ALA A 420 43.84 27.06 -28.95
N VAL A 421 43.44 28.04 -28.14
CA VAL A 421 44.30 28.62 -27.08
C VAL A 421 44.77 27.55 -26.08
N LEU A 422 43.95 26.52 -25.87
CA LEU A 422 44.19 25.45 -24.90
C LEU A 422 44.82 24.19 -25.52
N GLN A 423 45.28 24.22 -26.79
CA GLN A 423 45.81 23.04 -27.50
C GLN A 423 46.92 22.27 -26.77
N ALA A 424 47.73 22.98 -25.96
CA ALA A 424 48.80 22.38 -25.18
C ALA A 424 48.30 21.59 -23.95
N LYS A 425 47.08 21.85 -23.46
CA LYS A 425 46.55 21.19 -22.26
C LYS A 425 46.09 19.76 -22.57
N THR A 426 46.47 18.81 -21.73
CA THR A 426 46.03 17.41 -21.85
C THR A 426 44.50 17.27 -21.79
N ALA A 427 43.83 18.06 -20.93
CA ALA A 427 42.37 18.06 -20.83
C ALA A 427 41.67 18.47 -22.14
N TYR A 428 42.25 19.43 -22.88
CA TYR A 428 41.75 19.80 -24.21
C TYR A 428 41.85 18.64 -25.20
N LYS A 429 42.95 17.88 -25.19
CA LYS A 429 43.10 16.69 -26.03
C LYS A 429 42.06 15.63 -25.69
N PHE A 430 41.79 15.39 -24.41
CA PHE A 430 40.72 14.48 -23.98
C PHE A 430 39.34 14.95 -24.43
N PHE A 431 39.04 16.26 -24.31
CA PHE A 431 37.80 16.83 -24.82
C PHE A 431 37.59 16.48 -26.29
N ILE A 432 38.56 16.78 -27.17
CA ILE A 432 38.46 16.49 -28.61
C ILE A 432 38.27 15.00 -28.88
N VAL A 433 38.99 14.12 -28.18
CA VAL A 433 38.87 12.67 -28.37
C VAL A 433 37.48 12.17 -27.98
N PHE A 434 36.99 12.52 -26.78
CA PHE A 434 35.68 12.04 -26.30
C PHE A 434 34.51 12.65 -27.07
N ASP A 435 34.63 13.91 -27.50
CA ASP A 435 33.65 14.57 -28.38
C ASP A 435 33.57 13.88 -29.74
N SER A 436 34.72 13.54 -30.34
CA SER A 436 34.78 12.79 -31.59
C SER A 436 34.21 11.37 -31.46
N VAL A 437 34.50 10.68 -30.34
CA VAL A 437 33.91 9.36 -30.04
C VAL A 437 32.40 9.49 -29.86
N ALA A 438 31.93 10.52 -29.16
CA ALA A 438 30.50 10.74 -28.96
C ALA A 438 29.77 10.98 -30.28
N MET A 439 30.31 11.84 -31.15
CA MET A 439 29.76 12.10 -32.48
C MET A 439 29.70 10.82 -33.33
N THR A 440 30.82 10.11 -33.48
CA THR A 440 30.92 8.93 -34.34
C THR A 440 30.00 7.80 -33.87
N THR A 441 30.00 7.50 -32.57
CA THR A 441 29.12 6.48 -32.00
C THR A 441 27.64 6.87 -32.12
N SER A 442 27.30 8.15 -32.03
CA SER A 442 25.92 8.60 -32.26
C SER A 442 25.47 8.43 -33.71
N VAL A 443 26.32 8.75 -34.69
CA VAL A 443 26.01 8.54 -36.11
C VAL A 443 25.83 7.05 -36.41
N VAL A 444 26.70 6.19 -35.88
CA VAL A 444 26.55 4.73 -35.97
C VAL A 444 25.22 4.28 -35.33
N ALA A 445 24.84 4.85 -34.18
CA ALA A 445 23.55 4.55 -33.55
C ALA A 445 22.37 4.93 -34.46
N VAL A 446 22.40 6.09 -35.12
CA VAL A 446 21.36 6.49 -36.08
C VAL A 446 21.24 5.49 -37.23
N ILE A 447 22.36 5.10 -37.86
CA ILE A 447 22.37 4.12 -38.96
C ILE A 447 21.79 2.78 -38.49
N LEU A 448 22.16 2.31 -37.30
CA LEU A 448 21.67 1.07 -36.72
C LEU A 448 20.19 1.14 -36.32
N ILE A 449 19.68 2.30 -35.88
CA ILE A 449 18.25 2.50 -35.62
C ILE A 449 17.46 2.45 -36.92
N VAL A 450 17.92 3.14 -37.97
CA VAL A 450 17.26 3.15 -39.29
C VAL A 450 17.26 1.75 -39.90
N TYR A 451 18.40 1.06 -39.89
CA TYR A 451 18.51 -0.31 -40.37
C TYR A 451 17.66 -1.28 -39.53
N GLY A 452 17.69 -1.14 -38.19
CA GLY A 452 16.88 -1.95 -37.28
C GLY A 452 15.38 -1.77 -37.50
N LYS A 453 14.94 -0.54 -37.78
CA LYS A 453 13.55 -0.21 -38.11
C LYS A 453 13.13 -0.78 -39.48
N ALA A 454 13.99 -0.68 -40.49
CA ALA A 454 13.71 -1.19 -41.84
C ALA A 454 13.68 -2.73 -41.90
N SER A 455 14.60 -3.39 -41.18
CA SER A 455 14.70 -4.85 -41.13
C SER A 455 13.82 -5.51 -40.07
N GLY A 456 13.26 -4.75 -39.13
CA GLY A 456 12.66 -5.28 -37.91
C GLY A 456 13.67 -5.99 -37.00
N SER A 457 14.97 -5.74 -37.16
CA SER A 457 16.03 -6.44 -36.44
C SER A 457 16.22 -5.91 -35.03
N TRP A 458 15.74 -6.68 -34.05
CA TRP A 458 15.97 -6.44 -32.63
C TRP A 458 17.46 -6.34 -32.26
N LYS A 459 18.32 -7.12 -32.93
CA LYS A 459 19.77 -7.09 -32.70
C LYS A 459 20.38 -5.73 -33.06
N SER A 460 19.97 -5.15 -34.20
CA SER A 460 20.44 -3.83 -34.62
C SER A 460 19.95 -2.74 -33.66
N PHE A 461 18.69 -2.82 -33.23
CA PHE A 461 18.12 -1.88 -32.27
C PHE A 461 18.89 -1.87 -30.94
N ILE A 462 19.21 -3.04 -30.37
CA ILE A 462 19.99 -3.11 -29.13
C ILE A 462 21.43 -2.64 -29.34
N LEU A 463 22.06 -2.99 -30.47
CA LEU A 463 23.40 -2.52 -30.76
C LEU A 463 23.42 -0.97 -30.81
N ALA A 464 22.41 -0.36 -31.42
CA ALA A 464 22.26 1.09 -31.42
C ALA A 464 22.12 1.67 -30.01
N LEU A 465 21.37 1.01 -29.11
CA LEU A 465 21.27 1.43 -27.71
C LEU A 465 22.64 1.46 -27.00
N HIS A 466 23.52 0.49 -27.28
CA HIS A 466 24.88 0.49 -26.72
C HIS A 466 25.71 1.65 -27.27
N PHE A 467 25.66 1.89 -28.58
CA PHE A 467 26.35 3.02 -29.19
C PHE A 467 25.84 4.37 -28.67
N MET A 468 24.52 4.51 -28.50
CA MET A 468 23.92 5.71 -27.92
C MET A 468 24.35 5.90 -26.46
N TRP A 469 24.45 4.82 -25.68
CA TRP A 469 24.96 4.87 -24.32
C TRP A 469 26.42 5.35 -24.25
N VAL A 470 27.29 4.78 -25.10
CA VAL A 470 28.70 5.21 -25.23
C VAL A 470 28.77 6.68 -25.65
N SER A 471 27.90 7.10 -26.57
CA SER A 471 27.84 8.48 -27.05
C SER A 471 27.47 9.47 -25.94
N MET A 472 26.45 9.16 -25.14
CA MET A 472 26.04 10.01 -24.02
C MET A 472 27.12 10.09 -22.92
N ILE A 473 27.77 8.98 -22.58
CA ILE A 473 28.90 9.00 -21.64
C ILE A 473 30.05 9.84 -22.21
N GLY A 474 30.38 9.63 -23.49
CA GLY A 474 31.42 10.39 -24.18
C GLY A 474 31.17 11.89 -24.10
N MET A 475 29.94 12.34 -24.33
CA MET A 475 29.56 13.75 -24.19
C MET A 475 29.76 14.30 -22.78
N ILE A 476 29.38 13.54 -21.74
CA ILE A 476 29.54 13.98 -20.36
C ILE A 476 31.02 14.09 -19.99
N VAL A 477 31.84 13.11 -20.42
CA VAL A 477 33.29 13.12 -20.20
C VAL A 477 33.95 14.26 -20.97
N ALA A 478 33.54 14.51 -22.22
CA ALA A 478 34.01 15.64 -23.02
C ALA A 478 33.68 16.97 -22.35
N PHE A 479 32.44 17.15 -21.88
CA PHE A 479 32.02 18.34 -21.15
C PHE A 479 32.86 18.58 -19.88
N TRP A 480 33.13 17.52 -19.11
CA TRP A 480 34.04 17.62 -17.97
C TRP A 480 35.47 18.02 -18.38
N ALA A 481 36.02 17.38 -19.41
CA ALA A 481 37.37 17.68 -19.92
C ALA A 481 37.49 19.14 -20.42
N ALA A 482 36.43 19.67 -21.03
CA ALA A 482 36.32 21.07 -21.42
C ALA A 482 36.36 22.02 -20.21
N LEU A 483 35.60 21.71 -19.15
CA LEU A 483 35.62 22.50 -17.90
C LEU A 483 37.01 22.52 -17.27
N VAL A 484 37.66 21.35 -17.15
CA VAL A 484 39.02 21.24 -16.61
C VAL A 484 40.03 22.02 -17.44
N ALA A 485 39.87 22.07 -18.76
CA ALA A 485 40.74 22.83 -19.64
C ALA A 485 40.64 24.35 -19.38
N VAL A 486 39.43 24.88 -19.10
CA VAL A 486 39.19 26.31 -18.90
C VAL A 486 39.45 26.76 -17.46
N MET A 487 39.08 25.96 -16.47
CA MET A 487 39.09 26.33 -15.07
C MET A 487 40.48 26.24 -14.43
N ARG A 488 40.91 27.32 -13.76
CA ARG A 488 42.24 27.42 -13.11
C ARG A 488 42.29 26.78 -11.72
N ARG A 489 41.18 26.76 -10.97
CA ARG A 489 41.17 26.31 -9.57
C ARG A 489 41.08 24.78 -9.48
N ARG A 490 42.16 24.14 -9.04
CA ARG A 490 42.26 22.68 -8.85
C ARG A 490 41.14 22.12 -7.97
N THR A 491 40.81 22.80 -6.86
CA THR A 491 39.75 22.35 -5.94
C THR A 491 38.39 22.28 -6.61
N ILE A 492 38.04 23.25 -7.46
CA ILE A 492 36.75 23.26 -8.16
C ILE A 492 36.71 22.13 -9.20
N ASN A 493 37.82 21.87 -9.89
CA ASN A 493 37.90 20.78 -10.86
C ASN A 493 37.69 19.40 -10.20
N ILE A 494 38.22 19.20 -8.99
CA ILE A 494 38.02 17.97 -8.20
C ILE A 494 36.54 17.85 -7.80
N VAL A 495 35.94 18.93 -7.27
CA VAL A 495 34.51 18.90 -6.87
C VAL A 495 33.61 18.61 -8.08
N ILE A 496 33.85 19.24 -9.23
CA ILE A 496 33.07 18.99 -10.45
C ILE A 496 33.24 17.53 -10.91
N TYR A 497 34.48 17.01 -10.89
CA TYR A 497 34.76 15.62 -11.23
C TYR A 497 33.95 14.66 -10.36
N GLU A 498 34.01 14.86 -9.03
CA GLU A 498 33.28 14.04 -8.08
C GLU A 498 31.76 14.11 -8.32
N VAL A 499 31.20 15.30 -8.54
CA VAL A 499 29.77 15.45 -8.83
C VAL A 499 29.37 14.70 -10.11
N ILE A 500 30.16 14.82 -11.19
CA ILE A 500 29.86 14.19 -12.48
C ILE A 500 29.98 12.66 -12.39
N ILE A 501 31.06 12.14 -11.84
CA ILE A 501 31.29 10.69 -11.76
C ILE A 501 30.30 10.02 -10.81
N ASN A 502 30.06 10.59 -9.63
CA ASN A 502 29.06 10.06 -8.72
C ASN A 502 27.65 10.17 -9.33
N GLY A 503 27.36 11.24 -10.07
CA GLY A 503 26.11 11.40 -10.83
C GLY A 503 25.92 10.31 -11.90
N ILE A 504 26.95 10.05 -12.73
CA ILE A 504 26.94 8.95 -13.71
C ILE A 504 26.75 7.61 -13.00
N TYR A 505 27.43 7.38 -11.88
CA TYR A 505 27.35 6.13 -11.15
C TYR A 505 25.94 5.88 -10.59
N VAL A 506 25.32 6.89 -9.96
CA VAL A 506 23.93 6.82 -9.50
C VAL A 506 22.98 6.54 -10.66
N LEU A 507 23.18 7.17 -11.82
CA LEU A 507 22.39 6.93 -13.02
C LEU A 507 22.55 5.49 -13.53
N VAL A 508 23.78 5.00 -13.67
CA VAL A 508 24.09 3.62 -14.08
C VAL A 508 23.45 2.61 -13.13
N LEU A 509 23.63 2.79 -11.82
CA LEU A 509 23.07 1.91 -10.81
C LEU A 509 21.54 1.91 -10.86
N SER A 510 20.93 3.08 -11.05
CA SER A 510 19.48 3.20 -11.23
C SER A 510 19.03 2.42 -12.46
N ILE A 511 19.66 2.62 -13.62
CA ILE A 511 19.34 1.88 -14.85
C ILE A 511 19.53 0.38 -14.64
N MET A 512 20.61 -0.06 -13.99
CA MET A 512 20.86 -1.47 -13.69
C MET A 512 19.76 -2.06 -12.80
N ILE A 513 19.24 -1.32 -11.82
CA ILE A 513 18.16 -1.74 -10.93
C ILE A 513 16.82 -1.80 -11.68
N LEU A 514 16.53 -0.81 -12.52
CA LEU A 514 15.27 -0.72 -13.27
C LEU A 514 15.18 -1.75 -14.41
N THR A 515 16.30 -2.05 -15.06
CA THR A 515 16.36 -2.93 -16.24
C THR A 515 16.80 -4.35 -15.91
N LYS A 516 17.00 -4.70 -14.63
CA LYS A 516 17.39 -6.06 -14.26
C LYS A 516 16.33 -7.05 -14.77
N PRO A 517 16.73 -8.13 -15.47
CA PRO A 517 15.78 -9.09 -16.00
C PRO A 517 15.07 -9.85 -14.87
N ALA A 518 15.80 -10.27 -13.83
CA ALA A 518 15.25 -11.02 -12.72
C ALA A 518 16.02 -10.72 -11.42
N SER A 519 15.73 -11.47 -10.35
CA SER A 519 16.62 -11.51 -9.19
C SER A 519 18.03 -11.94 -9.64
N TRP A 520 19.07 -11.46 -8.95
CA TRP A 520 20.46 -11.79 -9.29
C TRP A 520 20.69 -13.32 -9.33
N ILE A 521 20.10 -14.05 -8.38
CA ILE A 521 20.19 -15.52 -8.30
C ILE A 521 19.57 -16.17 -9.54
N SER A 522 18.34 -15.78 -9.91
CA SER A 522 17.66 -16.31 -11.09
C SER A 522 18.41 -15.97 -12.37
N PHE A 523 18.90 -14.74 -12.48
CA PHE A 523 19.65 -14.28 -13.65
C PHE A 523 20.95 -15.07 -13.84
N VAL A 524 21.74 -15.27 -12.79
CA VAL A 524 22.97 -16.06 -12.83
C VAL A 524 22.66 -17.51 -13.19
N LYS A 525 21.65 -18.12 -12.55
CA LYS A 525 21.20 -19.48 -12.89
C LYS A 525 20.75 -19.61 -14.35
N PHE A 526 20.05 -18.62 -14.88
CA PHE A 526 19.63 -18.59 -16.29
C PHE A 526 20.82 -18.47 -17.26
N MET A 527 21.80 -17.63 -16.94
CA MET A 527 23.00 -17.50 -17.74
C MET A 527 23.82 -18.80 -17.74
N PHE A 528 23.97 -19.46 -16.58
CA PHE A 528 24.61 -20.78 -16.52
C PHE A 528 23.76 -21.91 -17.12
N SER A 529 22.44 -21.82 -17.09
CA SER A 529 21.57 -22.85 -17.70
C SER A 529 21.61 -22.86 -19.22
N SER A 530 22.18 -21.82 -19.85
CA SER A 530 22.58 -21.89 -21.26
C SER A 530 23.64 -22.97 -21.55
N LEU A 531 24.29 -23.53 -20.51
CA LEU A 531 25.21 -24.68 -20.58
C LEU A 531 24.49 -26.04 -20.39
N LEU A 532 23.18 -26.06 -20.07
CA LEU A 532 22.34 -27.25 -19.83
C LEU A 532 21.50 -27.64 -21.08
N PRO A 533 20.83 -28.82 -21.13
CA PRO A 533 20.46 -29.50 -22.38
C PRO A 533 19.66 -28.67 -23.39
N GLU A 534 20.18 -28.67 -24.63
CA GLU A 534 19.68 -28.04 -25.87
C GLU A 534 18.15 -27.96 -26.05
N ARG A 535 17.38 -28.97 -25.61
CA ARG A 535 15.94 -29.07 -25.91
C ARG A 535 15.12 -27.96 -25.26
N HIS A 536 15.36 -27.65 -23.99
CA HIS A 536 14.62 -26.60 -23.28
C HIS A 536 14.98 -25.23 -23.84
N HIS A 537 16.28 -24.98 -24.07
CA HIS A 537 16.78 -23.72 -24.60
C HIS A 537 16.21 -23.41 -25.99
N ARG A 538 16.11 -24.42 -26.88
CA ARG A 538 15.49 -24.26 -28.21
C ARG A 538 14.03 -23.84 -28.13
N ARG A 539 13.26 -24.35 -27.16
CA ARG A 539 11.85 -24.00 -27.01
C ARG A 539 11.67 -22.57 -26.48
N VAL A 540 12.40 -22.22 -25.43
CA VAL A 540 12.42 -20.83 -24.90
C VAL A 540 12.83 -19.85 -25.99
N ALA A 541 13.86 -20.18 -26.78
CA ALA A 541 14.30 -19.33 -27.88
C ALA A 541 13.26 -19.13 -28.99
N ARG A 542 12.40 -20.13 -29.24
CA ARG A 542 11.31 -20.03 -30.24
C ARG A 542 10.12 -19.22 -29.71
N GLN A 543 9.68 -19.48 -28.49
CA GLN A 543 8.51 -18.82 -27.91
C GLN A 543 8.84 -17.41 -27.40
N TYR A 544 10.04 -17.22 -26.85
CA TYR A 544 10.52 -15.98 -26.23
C TYR A 544 11.95 -15.60 -26.73
N PRO A 545 12.11 -15.25 -28.01
CA PRO A 545 13.45 -15.00 -28.60
C PRO A 545 14.20 -13.83 -27.94
N PHE A 546 13.47 -12.92 -27.30
CA PHE A 546 14.03 -11.74 -26.65
C PHE A 546 14.65 -12.04 -25.29
N ALA A 547 14.22 -13.08 -24.57
CA ALA A 547 14.66 -13.33 -23.20
C ALA A 547 16.17 -13.62 -23.10
N GLY A 548 16.67 -14.51 -23.97
CA GLY A 548 18.10 -14.84 -24.02
C GLY A 548 18.96 -13.69 -24.53
N THR A 549 18.52 -13.01 -25.60
CA THR A 549 19.27 -11.89 -26.17
C THR A 549 19.34 -10.71 -25.20
N TYR A 550 18.24 -10.35 -24.56
CA TYR A 550 18.20 -9.30 -23.54
C TYR A 550 19.11 -9.60 -22.35
N SER A 551 19.06 -10.82 -21.81
CA SER A 551 19.87 -11.22 -20.65
C SER A 551 21.38 -11.13 -20.94
N ARG A 552 21.80 -11.54 -22.14
CA ARG A 552 23.20 -11.38 -22.59
C ARG A 552 23.58 -9.91 -22.73
N ASN A 553 22.73 -9.09 -23.32
CA ASN A 553 23.00 -7.66 -23.50
C ASN A 553 23.06 -6.91 -22.17
N TYR A 554 22.19 -7.24 -21.22
CA TYR A 554 22.27 -6.73 -19.86
C TYR A 554 23.62 -7.10 -19.21
N SER A 555 24.10 -8.34 -19.40
CA SER A 555 25.43 -8.75 -18.91
C SER A 555 26.55 -7.90 -19.51
N VAL A 556 26.53 -7.67 -20.83
CA VAL A 556 27.51 -6.84 -21.53
C VAL A 556 27.48 -5.41 -21.00
N PHE A 557 26.29 -4.84 -20.83
CA PHE A 557 26.11 -3.51 -20.24
C PHE A 557 26.69 -3.40 -18.83
N VAL A 558 26.40 -4.37 -17.95
CA VAL A 558 26.90 -4.39 -16.57
C VAL A 558 28.43 -4.50 -16.55
N VAL A 559 29.00 -5.46 -17.27
CA VAL A 559 30.46 -5.67 -17.31
C VAL A 559 31.18 -4.44 -17.87
N THR A 560 30.64 -3.85 -18.95
CA THR A 560 31.25 -2.66 -19.58
C THR A 560 31.30 -1.47 -18.61
N ASN A 561 30.22 -1.21 -17.87
CA ASN A 561 30.18 -0.10 -16.92
C ASN A 561 31.01 -0.38 -15.65
N ILE A 562 31.08 -1.63 -15.17
CA ILE A 562 31.98 -2.00 -14.06
C ILE A 562 33.43 -1.78 -14.45
N LEU A 563 33.85 -2.24 -15.64
CA LEU A 563 35.21 -2.02 -16.14
C LEU A 563 35.53 -0.53 -16.31
N ALA A 564 34.57 0.25 -16.82
CA ALA A 564 34.71 1.70 -16.93
C ALA A 564 34.90 2.36 -15.55
N TYR A 565 34.15 1.94 -14.54
CA TYR A 565 34.28 2.44 -13.17
C TYR A 565 35.64 2.08 -12.55
N VAL A 566 36.05 0.81 -12.64
CA VAL A 566 37.37 0.38 -12.15
C VAL A 566 38.49 1.13 -12.86
N GLY A 567 38.37 1.33 -14.17
CA GLY A 567 39.32 2.14 -14.95
C GLY A 567 39.40 3.60 -14.48
N ALA A 568 38.25 4.24 -14.24
CA ALA A 568 38.19 5.61 -13.74
C ALA A 568 38.77 5.74 -12.32
N PHE A 569 38.42 4.81 -11.42
CA PHE A 569 38.94 4.78 -10.06
C PHE A 569 40.47 4.60 -10.02
N LEU A 570 41.00 3.68 -10.83
CA LEU A 570 42.44 3.48 -10.95
C LEU A 570 43.14 4.72 -11.52
N ALA A 571 42.52 5.45 -12.45
CA ALA A 571 43.06 6.69 -13.00
C ALA A 571 43.16 7.79 -11.94
N LEU A 572 42.14 7.95 -11.08
CA LEU A 572 42.18 8.90 -9.95
C LEU A 572 43.25 8.55 -8.92
N SER A 573 43.37 7.27 -8.56
CA SER A 573 44.33 6.85 -7.54
C SER A 573 45.79 7.12 -7.93
N LYS A 574 46.05 7.35 -9.23
CA LYS A 574 47.37 7.67 -9.79
C LYS A 574 47.62 9.18 -9.96
N SER A 575 46.59 10.02 -9.90
CA SER A 575 46.68 11.49 -10.07
C SER A 575 46.77 12.22 -8.74
#